data_AF-A0A2G7LRR9-F1
#
_entry.id   AF-A0A2G7LRR9-F1
#
_cell.length_a   1.000
_cell.length_b   1.000
_cell.length_c   1.000
_cell.angle_alpha   90.00
_cell.angle_beta   90.00
_cell.angle_gamma   90.00
#
_symmetry.space_group_name_H-M   'P 1'
#
loop_
_entity.id
_entity.type
_entity.pdbx_description
1 polymer ?
#
loop_
_entity_poly.entity_id
_entity_poly.type
_entity_poly.pdbx_seq_one_letter_code
_entity_poly.pdbx_strand_id
1 'polypeptide(L)'
;MRMRNEKAIGIFIFIAGLIILLGKLGVFGFIGRHFWPLLILLPGIALHALYYARLTPSWSLVPAGTLTVYGLLFGITNTWGSGLMSNLWPAFLLGIAVGLLEYALADHRRPAMVLPVALGVGILSIILFGFTLLHTGIIYVLAVILIVGGMWLLFGRGRQGRGW
;
A
#
# COMPACT_ATOMS: atom_id res chain seq x y z
N MET A 1 48.16 -13.20 24.49
CA MET A 1 46.89 -12.97 23.75
C MET A 1 46.08 -11.75 24.25
N ARG A 2 46.70 -10.66 24.78
CA ARG A 2 45.97 -9.51 25.38
C ARG A 2 45.70 -8.33 24.44
N MET A 3 46.62 -8.06 23.50
CA MET A 3 46.59 -6.86 22.63
C MET A 3 45.45 -6.82 21.60
N ARG A 4 44.85 -7.97 21.24
CA ARG A 4 43.74 -8.03 20.26
C ARG A 4 42.43 -7.49 20.84
N ASN A 5 42.22 -7.68 22.15
CA ASN A 5 41.02 -7.20 22.82
C ASN A 5 41.08 -5.69 23.06
N GLU A 6 42.24 -5.13 23.39
CA GLU A 6 42.41 -3.68 23.59
C GLU A 6 42.19 -2.89 22.29
N LYS A 7 42.72 -3.40 21.16
CA LYS A 7 42.45 -2.83 19.82
C LYS A 7 40.98 -2.96 19.42
N ALA A 8 40.34 -4.10 19.72
CA ALA A 8 38.92 -4.31 19.45
C ALA A 8 38.02 -3.38 20.29
N ILE A 9 38.36 -3.18 21.57
CA ILE A 9 37.66 -2.26 22.48
C ILE A 9 37.84 -0.81 22.01
N GLY A 10 39.06 -0.40 21.62
CA GLY A 10 39.33 0.93 21.07
C GLY A 10 38.54 1.20 19.77
N ILE A 11 38.49 0.22 18.86
CA ILE A 11 37.67 0.28 17.64
C ILE A 11 36.18 0.39 17.98
N PHE A 12 35.70 -0.37 18.96
CA PHE A 12 34.31 -0.32 19.38
C PHE A 12 33.92 1.06 19.93
N ILE A 13 34.76 1.65 20.78
CA ILE A 13 34.54 2.98 21.34
C ILE A 13 34.60 4.06 20.25
N PHE A 14 35.54 3.95 19.30
CA PHE A 14 35.65 4.87 18.17
C PHE A 14 34.40 4.82 17.27
N ILE A 15 33.93 3.62 16.91
CA ILE A 15 32.73 3.42 16.10
C ILE A 15 31.49 3.94 16.85
N ALA A 16 31.35 3.63 18.15
CA ALA A 16 30.24 4.11 18.97
C ALA A 16 30.23 5.64 19.06
N GLY A 17 31.39 6.28 19.27
CA GLY A 17 31.54 7.72 19.26
C GLY A 17 31.17 8.34 17.91
N LEU A 18 31.60 7.74 16.80
CA LEU A 18 31.28 8.19 15.45
C LEU A 18 29.78 8.08 15.16
N ILE A 19 29.12 7.00 15.58
CA ILE A 19 27.66 6.81 15.45
C ILE A 19 26.91 7.88 16.26
N ILE A 20 27.31 8.15 17.50
CA ILE A 20 26.65 9.17 18.33
C ILE A 20 26.81 10.56 17.69
N LEU A 21 27.99 10.87 17.14
CA LEU A 21 28.27 12.14 16.48
C LEU A 21 27.45 12.30 15.18
N LEU A 22 27.36 11.25 14.36
CA LEU A 22 26.53 11.17 13.16
C LEU A 22 25.03 11.31 13.50
N GLY A 23 24.59 10.78 14.63
CA GLY A 23 23.23 10.96 15.13
C GLY A 23 22.93 12.39 15.54
N LYS A 24 23.87 13.05 16.22
CA LYS A 24 23.71 14.46 16.59
C LYS A 24 23.74 15.40 15.37
N LEU A 25 24.46 15.04 14.32
CA LEU A 25 24.46 15.73 13.01
C LEU A 25 23.17 15.52 12.22
N GLY A 26 22.23 14.73 12.73
CA GLY A 26 20.94 14.51 12.08
C GLY A 26 21.00 13.56 10.87
N VAL A 27 22.15 12.90 10.61
CA VAL A 27 22.31 11.98 9.48
C VAL A 27 21.34 10.80 9.61
N PHE A 28 21.23 10.20 10.80
CA PHE A 28 20.23 9.15 11.06
C PHE A 28 18.79 9.65 10.98
N GLY A 29 18.54 10.92 11.34
CA GLY A 29 17.21 11.54 11.22
C GLY A 29 16.82 11.84 9.77
N PHE A 30 17.77 12.29 8.95
CA PHE A 30 17.60 12.56 7.53
C PHE A 30 17.41 11.26 6.73
N ILE A 31 18.29 10.28 6.96
CA ILE A 31 18.19 8.97 6.31
C ILE A 31 16.90 8.27 6.77
N GLY A 32 16.63 8.23 8.08
CA GLY A 32 15.39 7.64 8.59
C GLY A 32 14.15 8.28 7.99
N ARG A 33 14.10 9.62 7.87
CA ARG A 33 12.95 10.32 7.30
C ARG A 33 12.80 10.12 5.80
N HIS A 34 13.86 10.05 5.01
CA HIS A 34 13.72 9.87 3.55
C HIS A 34 13.66 8.41 3.10
N PHE A 35 14.34 7.50 3.81
CA PHE A 35 14.49 6.11 3.39
C PHE A 35 13.52 5.15 4.10
N TRP A 36 12.76 5.56 5.11
CA TRP A 36 11.78 4.65 5.72
C TRP A 36 10.74 4.08 4.74
N PRO A 37 10.25 4.80 3.70
CA PRO A 37 9.28 4.21 2.77
C PRO A 37 9.91 3.07 1.95
N LEU A 38 11.23 3.15 1.71
CA LEU A 38 11.97 2.10 1.02
C LEU A 38 12.01 0.81 1.84
N LEU A 39 12.00 0.88 3.17
CA LEU A 39 11.93 -0.31 4.02
C LEU A 39 10.61 -1.08 3.85
N ILE A 40 9.55 -0.42 3.39
CA ILE A 40 8.24 -1.03 3.08
C ILE A 40 8.19 -1.45 1.60
N LEU A 41 8.75 -0.63 0.71
CA LEU A 41 8.78 -0.89 -0.73
C LEU A 41 9.68 -2.09 -1.11
N LEU A 42 10.87 -2.18 -0.51
CA LEU A 42 11.83 -3.26 -0.75
C LEU A 42 11.24 -4.66 -0.53
N PRO A 43 10.61 -4.98 0.61
CA PRO A 43 10.00 -6.28 0.80
C PRO A 43 8.81 -6.51 -0.15
N GLY A 44 8.05 -5.48 -0.52
CA GLY A 44 7.01 -5.59 -1.55
C GLY A 44 7.58 -6.05 -2.90
N ILE A 45 8.60 -5.36 -3.40
CA ILE A 45 9.29 -5.70 -4.65
C ILE A 45 9.99 -7.07 -4.55
N ALA A 46 10.61 -7.37 -3.41
CA ALA A 46 11.26 -8.65 -3.18
C ALA A 46 10.26 -9.81 -3.24
N LEU A 47 9.06 -9.66 -2.70
CA LEU A 47 8.01 -10.67 -2.78
C LEU A 47 7.52 -10.86 -4.23
N HIS A 48 7.38 -9.78 -5.02
CA HIS A 48 7.12 -9.90 -6.47
C HIS A 48 8.23 -10.69 -7.15
N ALA A 49 9.50 -10.34 -6.89
CA ALA A 49 10.65 -11.02 -7.49
C ALA A 49 10.71 -12.51 -7.10
N LEU A 50 10.45 -12.84 -5.84
CA LEU A 50 10.38 -14.23 -5.36
C LEU A 50 9.25 -15.02 -6.03
N TYR A 51 8.09 -14.38 -6.25
CA TYR A 51 6.98 -15.00 -6.95
C TYR A 51 7.33 -15.29 -8.42
N TYR A 52 7.91 -14.32 -9.14
CA TYR A 52 8.34 -14.53 -10.53
C TYR A 52 9.49 -15.53 -10.64
N ALA A 53 10.36 -15.61 -9.62
CA ALA A 53 11.37 -16.66 -9.49
C ALA A 53 10.78 -18.04 -9.12
N ARG A 54 9.45 -18.15 -8.95
CA ARG A 54 8.72 -19.37 -8.56
C ARG A 54 9.15 -19.93 -7.20
N LEU A 55 9.68 -19.08 -6.32
CA LEU A 55 10.11 -19.45 -4.97
C LEU A 55 8.98 -19.31 -3.94
N THR A 56 7.96 -18.50 -4.24
CA THR A 56 6.80 -18.30 -3.37
C THR A 56 5.48 -18.66 -4.07
N PRO A 57 4.49 -19.13 -3.30
CA PRO A 57 3.15 -19.42 -3.81
C PRO A 57 2.38 -18.15 -4.20
N SER A 58 1.36 -18.31 -5.05
CA SER A 58 0.58 -17.19 -5.61
C SER A 58 -0.07 -16.28 -4.57
N TRP A 59 -0.44 -16.79 -3.39
CA TRP A 59 -1.02 -15.96 -2.31
C TRP A 59 -0.07 -14.86 -1.83
N SER A 60 1.25 -15.05 -2.01
CA SER A 60 2.28 -14.07 -1.67
C SER A 60 2.18 -12.78 -2.48
N LEU A 61 1.48 -12.78 -3.62
CA LEU A 61 1.23 -11.57 -4.41
C LEU A 61 0.32 -10.57 -3.69
N VAL A 62 -0.57 -11.04 -2.80
CA VAL A 62 -1.45 -10.16 -2.04
C VAL A 62 -0.66 -9.21 -1.14
N PRO A 63 0.22 -9.71 -0.24
CA PRO A 63 1.08 -8.82 0.53
C PRO A 63 2.09 -8.09 -0.36
N ALA A 64 2.58 -8.69 -1.44
CA ALA A 64 3.55 -8.05 -2.33
C ALA A 64 2.97 -6.78 -3.00
N GLY A 65 1.78 -6.86 -3.60
CA GLY A 65 1.10 -5.72 -4.22
C GLY A 65 0.71 -4.67 -3.19
N THR A 66 0.22 -5.11 -2.02
CA THR A 66 -0.14 -4.20 -0.92
C THR A 66 1.07 -3.41 -0.41
N LEU A 67 2.18 -4.09 -0.10
CA LEU A 67 3.42 -3.48 0.37
C LEU A 67 4.01 -2.54 -0.68
N THR A 68 3.93 -2.90 -1.95
CA THR A 68 4.45 -2.07 -3.05
C THR A 68 3.67 -0.76 -3.16
N VAL A 69 2.33 -0.83 -3.16
CA VAL A 69 1.48 0.38 -3.21
C VAL A 69 1.68 1.23 -1.95
N TYR A 70 1.80 0.62 -0.77
CA TYR A 70 2.00 1.35 0.48
C TYR A 70 3.38 2.03 0.52
N GLY A 71 4.44 1.32 0.12
CA GLY A 71 5.78 1.89 0.02
C GLY A 71 5.83 3.07 -0.95
N LEU A 72 5.13 2.98 -2.08
CA LEU A 72 5.01 4.09 -3.04
C LEU A 72 4.25 5.28 -2.43
N LEU A 73 3.12 5.03 -1.77
CA LEU A 73 2.29 6.04 -1.13
C LEU A 73 3.04 6.77 -0.01
N PHE A 74 3.77 6.03 0.82
CA PHE A 74 4.61 6.60 1.86
C PHE A 74 5.80 7.36 1.27
N GLY A 75 6.37 6.91 0.15
CA GLY A 75 7.39 7.65 -0.59
C GLY A 75 6.87 9.02 -1.05
N ILE A 76 5.70 9.03 -1.69
CA ILE A 76 5.05 10.24 -2.22
C ILE A 76 4.67 11.20 -1.08
N THR A 77 4.01 10.72 -0.04
CA THR A 77 3.61 11.57 1.09
C THR A 77 4.80 12.11 1.88
N ASN A 78 5.94 11.41 1.86
CA ASN A 78 7.16 11.87 2.49
C ASN A 78 7.90 12.94 1.67
N THR A 79 7.82 12.91 0.33
CA THR A 79 8.46 13.91 -0.54
C THR A 79 7.62 15.17 -0.74
N TRP A 80 6.30 15.03 -0.91
CA TRP A 80 5.40 16.17 -1.14
C TRP A 80 4.72 16.72 0.12
N GLY A 81 4.90 16.06 1.27
CA GLY A 81 4.45 16.54 2.57
C GLY A 81 3.27 15.75 3.14
N SER A 82 3.22 15.66 4.47
CA SER A 82 2.25 14.86 5.23
C SER A 82 0.79 15.26 5.03
N GLY A 83 0.52 16.49 4.56
CA GLY A 83 -0.82 16.97 4.24
C GLY A 83 -1.51 16.17 3.12
N LEU A 84 -0.74 15.57 2.21
CA LEU A 84 -1.28 14.71 1.16
C LEU A 84 -1.87 13.40 1.69
N MET A 85 -1.48 12.96 2.89
CA MET A 85 -2.00 11.74 3.49
C MET A 85 -3.53 11.80 3.70
N SER A 86 -4.10 12.97 3.99
CA SER A 86 -5.56 13.09 4.12
C SER A 86 -6.29 12.89 2.79
N ASN A 87 -5.61 13.08 1.67
CA ASN A 87 -6.21 12.96 0.35
C ASN A 87 -5.93 11.58 -0.27
N LEU A 88 -4.77 11.00 0.05
CA LEU A 88 -4.29 9.73 -0.49
C LEU A 88 -4.67 8.50 0.36
N TRP A 89 -5.28 8.65 1.55
CA TRP A 89 -5.68 7.49 2.36
C TRP A 89 -6.49 6.40 1.61
N PRO A 90 -7.35 6.72 0.60
CA PRO A 90 -8.08 5.68 -0.11
C PRO A 90 -7.15 4.75 -0.91
N ALA A 91 -5.92 5.18 -1.22
CA ALA A 91 -4.93 4.33 -1.87
C ALA A 91 -4.41 3.19 -0.98
N PHE A 92 -4.66 3.20 0.34
CA PHE A 92 -4.48 2.01 1.17
C PHE A 92 -5.44 0.88 0.75
N LEU A 93 -6.71 1.21 0.52
CA LEU A 93 -7.67 0.24 -0.02
C LEU A 93 -7.28 -0.19 -1.45
N LEU A 94 -6.70 0.72 -2.23
CA LEU A 94 -6.20 0.42 -3.57
C LEU A 94 -5.05 -0.59 -3.51
N GLY A 95 -4.14 -0.47 -2.55
CA GLY A 95 -3.06 -1.44 -2.36
C GLY A 95 -3.57 -2.86 -2.11
N ILE A 96 -4.59 -2.99 -1.26
CA ILE A 96 -5.25 -4.28 -1.01
C ILE A 96 -5.95 -4.79 -2.28
N ALA A 97 -6.66 -3.92 -2.99
CA ALA A 97 -7.33 -4.28 -4.24
C ALA A 97 -6.33 -4.75 -5.31
N VAL A 98 -5.21 -4.06 -5.48
CA VAL A 98 -4.15 -4.42 -6.42
C VAL A 98 -3.52 -5.76 -6.05
N GLY A 99 -3.17 -5.97 -4.78
CA GLY A 99 -2.62 -7.26 -4.34
C GLY A 99 -3.58 -8.43 -4.56
N LEU A 100 -4.88 -8.23 -4.30
CA LEU A 100 -5.91 -9.24 -4.57
C LEU A 100 -6.14 -9.45 -6.07
N LEU A 101 -6.05 -8.41 -6.88
CA LEU A 101 -6.20 -8.47 -8.33
C LEU A 101 -5.01 -9.20 -8.99
N GLU A 102 -3.79 -8.92 -8.55
CA GLU A 102 -2.58 -9.63 -8.98
C GLU A 102 -2.66 -11.12 -8.62
N TYR A 103 -3.05 -11.44 -7.38
CA TYR A 103 -3.28 -12.83 -6.98
C TYR A 103 -4.37 -13.51 -7.81
N ALA A 104 -5.48 -12.80 -8.07
CA ALA A 104 -6.53 -13.32 -8.93
C ALA A 104 -5.96 -13.64 -10.31
N LEU A 105 -5.29 -12.70 -10.98
CA LEU A 105 -4.73 -12.90 -12.33
C LEU A 105 -3.68 -14.03 -12.40
N ALA A 106 -2.89 -14.20 -11.35
CA ALA A 106 -1.80 -15.17 -11.26
C ALA A 106 -2.25 -16.62 -11.10
N ASP A 107 -3.35 -16.89 -10.41
CA ASP A 107 -3.79 -18.26 -10.10
C ASP A 107 -5.08 -18.65 -10.83
N HIS A 108 -5.04 -19.77 -11.57
CA HIS A 108 -6.22 -20.33 -12.24
C HIS A 108 -7.13 -21.08 -11.26
N ARG A 109 -6.62 -21.53 -10.10
CA ARG A 109 -7.39 -22.22 -9.03
C ARG A 109 -7.91 -21.26 -7.95
N ARG A 110 -8.10 -19.99 -8.32
CA ARG A 110 -8.59 -18.94 -7.43
C ARG A 110 -10.03 -19.24 -6.94
N PRO A 111 -10.35 -18.96 -5.67
CA PRO A 111 -11.73 -18.94 -5.19
C PRO A 111 -12.54 -17.92 -6.00
N ALA A 112 -13.74 -18.28 -6.45
CA ALA A 112 -14.59 -17.43 -7.31
C ALA A 112 -14.89 -16.04 -6.70
N MET A 113 -14.74 -15.90 -5.38
CA MET A 113 -15.01 -14.68 -4.64
C MET A 113 -13.85 -13.67 -4.64
N VAL A 114 -12.62 -14.07 -4.95
CA VAL A 114 -11.43 -13.18 -4.86
C VAL A 114 -11.49 -12.06 -5.89
N LEU A 115 -11.88 -12.37 -7.13
CA LEU A 115 -12.00 -11.38 -8.21
C LEU A 115 -13.09 -10.32 -7.94
N PRO A 116 -14.35 -10.70 -7.58
CA PRO A 116 -15.37 -9.70 -7.27
C PRO A 116 -15.03 -8.89 -6.01
N VAL A 117 -14.34 -9.47 -5.02
CA VAL A 117 -13.87 -8.71 -3.85
C VAL A 117 -12.75 -7.73 -4.23
N ALA A 118 -11.76 -8.14 -5.02
CA ALA A 118 -10.70 -7.27 -5.51
C ALA A 118 -11.28 -6.06 -6.28
N LEU A 119 -12.24 -6.34 -7.18
CA LEU A 119 -12.93 -5.30 -7.94
C LEU A 119 -13.80 -4.41 -7.05
N GLY A 120 -14.55 -5.00 -6.10
CA GLY A 120 -15.38 -4.24 -5.16
C GLY A 120 -14.57 -3.30 -4.29
N VAL A 121 -13.46 -3.78 -3.71
CA VAL A 121 -12.54 -2.97 -2.90
C VAL A 121 -11.83 -1.93 -3.76
N GLY A 122 -11.44 -2.27 -4.99
CA GLY A 122 -10.82 -1.34 -5.94
C GLY A 122 -11.75 -0.22 -6.36
N ILE A 123 -13.01 -0.54 -6.71
CA ILE A 123 -14.04 0.45 -7.04
C ILE A 123 -14.34 1.33 -5.84
N LEU A 124 -14.52 0.74 -4.65
CA LEU A 124 -14.74 1.49 -3.42
C LEU A 124 -13.57 2.44 -3.13
N SER A 125 -12.33 1.98 -3.30
CA SER A 125 -11.14 2.79 -3.15
C SER A 125 -11.09 3.96 -4.13
N ILE A 126 -11.37 3.73 -5.42
CA ILE A 126 -11.40 4.79 -6.45
C ILE A 126 -12.50 5.81 -6.13
N ILE A 127 -13.68 5.34 -5.71
CA ILE A 127 -14.79 6.19 -5.29
C ILE A 127 -14.34 7.07 -4.12
N LEU A 128 -13.76 6.47 -3.08
CA LEU A 128 -13.26 7.19 -1.90
C LEU A 128 -12.12 8.16 -2.24
N PHE A 129 -11.25 7.80 -3.18
CA PHE A 129 -10.20 8.68 -3.72
C PHE A 129 -10.79 9.89 -4.45
N GLY A 130 -11.89 9.68 -5.18
CA GLY A 130 -12.72 10.76 -5.70
C GLY A 130 -13.26 11.62 -4.56
N PHE A 131 -13.88 11.03 -3.54
CA PHE A 131 -14.42 11.76 -2.38
C PHE A 131 -13.39 12.63 -1.65
N THR A 132 -12.17 12.14 -1.45
CA THR A 132 -11.11 12.89 -0.77
C THR A 132 -10.62 14.07 -1.59
N LEU A 133 -10.47 13.90 -2.91
CA LEU A 133 -10.19 15.00 -3.83
C LEU A 133 -11.36 15.99 -3.93
N LEU A 134 -12.59 15.50 -3.78
CA LEU A 134 -13.84 16.24 -3.90
C LEU A 134 -14.37 16.78 -2.57
N HIS A 135 -13.69 16.60 -1.44
CA HIS A 135 -13.99 17.30 -0.18
C HIS A 135 -13.86 18.83 -0.34
N THR A 136 -13.19 19.30 -1.40
CA THR A 136 -13.21 20.68 -1.90
C THR A 136 -14.50 21.06 -2.66
N GLY A 137 -15.42 20.12 -2.96
CA GLY A 137 -16.58 20.28 -3.86
C GLY A 137 -17.79 19.38 -3.51
N ILE A 138 -18.15 19.30 -2.23
CA ILE A 138 -19.09 18.37 -1.56
C ILE A 138 -20.48 18.13 -2.23
N ILE A 139 -21.02 19.05 -3.02
CA ILE A 139 -22.43 18.98 -3.48
C ILE A 139 -22.62 18.02 -4.67
N TYR A 140 -21.62 17.88 -5.53
CA TYR A 140 -21.77 17.12 -6.78
C TYR A 140 -21.65 15.61 -6.58
N VAL A 141 -20.95 15.16 -5.55
CA VAL A 141 -20.70 13.72 -5.30
C VAL A 141 -21.89 13.04 -4.63
N LEU A 142 -22.59 13.76 -3.75
CA LEU A 142 -23.89 13.34 -3.22
C LEU A 142 -24.90 13.11 -4.36
N ALA A 143 -24.91 14.00 -5.37
CA ALA A 143 -25.77 13.85 -6.54
C ALA A 143 -25.43 12.59 -7.36
N VAL A 144 -24.15 12.29 -7.58
CA VAL A 144 -23.74 11.09 -8.36
C VAL A 144 -24.03 9.79 -7.59
N ILE A 145 -23.79 9.72 -6.28
CA ILE A 145 -24.17 8.54 -5.48
C ILE A 145 -25.68 8.31 -5.53
N LEU A 146 -26.48 9.38 -5.45
CA LEU A 146 -27.93 9.25 -5.51
C LEU A 146 -28.41 8.79 -6.89
N ILE A 147 -27.76 9.25 -7.97
CA ILE A 147 -28.06 8.83 -9.35
C ILE A 147 -27.67 7.37 -9.57
N VAL A 148 -26.47 6.95 -9.18
CA VAL A 148 -26.00 5.56 -9.35
C VAL A 148 -26.75 4.60 -8.43
N GLY A 149 -27.02 5.00 -7.19
CA GLY A 149 -27.87 4.25 -6.27
C GLY A 149 -29.30 4.11 -6.79
N GLY A 150 -29.88 5.19 -7.33
CA GLY A 150 -31.19 5.18 -7.98
C GLY A 150 -31.24 4.29 -9.22
N MET A 151 -30.22 4.37 -10.08
CA MET A 151 -30.08 3.47 -11.24
C MET A 151 -29.98 2.01 -10.81
N TRP A 152 -29.17 1.70 -9.81
CA TRP A 152 -28.98 0.33 -9.35
C TRP A 152 -30.28 -0.27 -8.77
N LEU A 153 -31.08 0.54 -8.07
CA LEU A 153 -32.38 0.13 -7.54
C LEU A 153 -33.42 -0.13 -8.65
N LEU A 154 -33.37 0.65 -9.73
CA LEU A 154 -34.23 0.49 -10.90
C LEU A 154 -33.86 -0.75 -11.73
N PHE A 155 -32.57 -1.03 -11.91
CA PHE A 155 -32.11 -2.17 -12.70
C PHE A 155 -32.04 -3.49 -11.91
N GLY A 156 -31.96 -3.45 -10.58
CA GLY A 156 -31.88 -4.63 -9.70
C GLY A 156 -33.22 -5.31 -9.38
N ARG A 157 -34.37 -4.65 -9.61
CA ARG A 157 -35.71 -5.20 -9.30
C ARG A 157 -36.49 -5.73 -10.50
N GLY A 158 -35.89 -5.80 -11.68
CA GLY A 158 -36.57 -6.25 -12.91
C GLY A 158 -36.61 -7.76 -13.16
N ARG A 159 -36.45 -8.63 -12.15
CA ARG A 159 -36.31 -10.09 -12.40
C ARG A 159 -36.94 -11.04 -11.38
N GLN A 160 -38.09 -10.69 -10.79
CA GLN A 160 -38.96 -11.72 -10.18
C GLN A 160 -40.44 -11.37 -10.35
N GLY A 161 -41.07 -11.98 -11.36
CA GLY A 161 -42.48 -11.82 -11.67
C GLY A 161 -42.82 -12.40 -13.05
N ARG A 162 -42.54 -13.68 -13.28
CA ARG A 162 -43.09 -14.45 -14.41
C ARG A 162 -43.97 -15.57 -13.86
N GLY A 163 -45.26 -15.49 -14.22
CA GLY A 163 -46.25 -16.57 -14.22
C GLY A 163 -46.77 -16.97 -12.83
N TRP A 164 -48.05 -17.22 -12.60
CA TRP A 164 -49.21 -17.46 -13.48
C TRP A 164 -50.39 -16.61 -12.99
#